data_AF-A0A811KRS7-F1
#
_entry.id   AF-A0A811KRS7-F1
#
_cell.length_a   1.000
_cell.length_b   1.000
_cell.length_c   1.000
_cell.angle_alpha   90.00
_cell.angle_beta   90.00
_cell.angle_gamma   90.00
#
_symmetry.space_group_name_H-M   'P 1'
#
loop_
_entity.id
_entity.type
_entity.pdbx_description
1 polymer ?
#
loop_
_entity_poly.entity_id
_entity_poly.type
_entity_poly.pdbx_seq_one_letter_code
_entity_poly.pdbx_strand_id
1 'polypeptide(L)'
;MGCSSSRCCQRRGKHKILPNGVIVPAFKNIKKVDSKPQLKNQKLEATKSNAEEKTKDKDNEKDRETKVERRNSTFDYFMGTNISLEWLLEQIGEKFHAEFATKPTWIIERLNQYTEKDIDKTSVVRVSFGWDNEELPKSVVLKISNKRIGSKNESENLAGNLFKKECNTYEWLQKVKRARIPKVHLIRSTFTINNEEPLIFMEDLTERSKPLELDDPVELDLIRDLLKQLAQVHAASFLRPNEWKNDIEPNPKLFYTELAELVESSTTGWTSLGDAKFKKLMEFVNGEYMDKTVKEGCKELGVDECLVHGNPIARNFFAAADDKHVAAIVDWVQAHPGCFAEDVAKAICWNLAPKDRYLNQRKLLEHYHFNLLKYSEGKANKITMEVIEAGFKYFLPFVAVCYLIYLPDDLSHASIKQLELAQVLLDDGLNDCNGGYSFLENDDDVNSEDVENEEDTIKDDNEGTFIKATNEVIHLNNVCGVLQDSEPSKPSDEKNEGLKASEDLQNQESQKGTAEQPVASQVQGNDTNPFADPTADHVVNLVEMAMENENEVIEEPIDTTILAAVEKLQEGPGDVAQPAETEGTQ
;
A
#
# COMPACT_ATOMS: atom_id res chain seq x y z
N MET A 1 18.54 35.61 69.69
CA MET A 1 17.19 36.20 69.91
C MET A 1 16.59 36.49 68.54
N GLY A 2 15.26 36.43 68.38
CA GLY A 2 14.55 37.01 67.22
C GLY A 2 14.20 36.08 66.04
N CYS A 3 12.93 36.10 65.64
CA CYS A 3 12.41 35.72 64.32
C CYS A 3 12.35 36.97 63.40
N SER A 4 11.96 36.98 62.11
CA SER A 4 11.43 35.94 61.20
C SER A 4 12.19 35.95 59.84
N SER A 5 11.72 35.79 58.59
CA SER A 5 10.41 35.85 57.88
C SER A 5 10.37 34.87 56.67
N SER A 6 9.28 34.85 55.90
CA SER A 6 9.01 33.91 54.79
C SER A 6 9.46 34.36 53.38
N ARG A 7 9.57 33.40 52.46
CA ARG A 7 9.93 33.58 51.03
C ARG A 7 8.71 33.39 50.11
N CYS A 8 8.78 33.87 48.87
CA CYS A 8 7.98 33.35 47.75
C CYS A 8 8.79 33.42 46.45
N CYS A 9 8.70 32.39 45.59
CA CYS A 9 9.48 32.29 44.35
C CYS A 9 8.56 32.03 43.14
N GLN A 10 8.68 32.85 42.10
CA GLN A 10 8.00 32.62 40.82
C GLN A 10 8.92 31.84 39.85
N ARG A 11 8.44 30.72 39.31
CA ARG A 11 9.09 30.04 38.17
C ARG A 11 8.61 30.68 36.86
N ARG A 12 9.55 31.08 35.99
CA ARG A 12 9.24 31.36 34.58
C ARG A 12 9.37 30.07 33.77
N GLY A 13 8.39 29.76 32.93
CA GLY A 13 8.49 28.69 31.94
C GLY A 13 9.46 29.05 30.82
N LYS A 14 10.14 28.06 30.24
CA LYS A 14 10.92 28.23 29.01
C LYS A 14 10.12 27.68 27.84
N HIS A 15 10.08 28.40 26.72
CA HIS A 15 9.61 27.88 25.44
C HIS A 15 10.70 27.02 24.80
N LYS A 16 10.30 26.10 23.91
CA LYS A 16 11.21 25.34 23.06
C LYS A 16 11.13 25.93 21.64
N ILE A 17 12.28 26.34 21.11
CA ILE A 17 12.43 26.84 19.75
C ILE A 17 13.13 25.74 18.96
N LEU A 18 12.61 25.40 17.78
CA LEU A 18 13.19 24.40 16.87
C LEU A 18 14.33 25.03 16.03
N PRO A 19 15.24 24.23 15.44
CA PRO A 19 16.38 24.77 14.67
C PRO A 19 15.99 25.66 13.48
N ASN A 20 14.81 25.45 12.92
CA ASN A 20 14.20 26.25 11.85
C ASN A 20 13.47 27.53 12.35
N GLY A 21 13.57 27.86 13.64
CA GLY A 21 12.94 29.06 14.23
C GLY A 21 11.48 28.88 14.67
N VAL A 22 10.84 27.72 14.42
CA VAL A 22 9.47 27.46 14.87
C VAL A 22 9.40 27.43 16.40
N ILE A 23 8.50 28.24 16.98
CA ILE A 23 8.34 28.39 18.43
C ILE A 23 7.20 27.49 18.92
N VAL A 24 7.52 26.44 19.66
CA VAL A 24 6.51 25.58 20.28
C VAL A 24 5.96 26.28 21.53
N PRO A 25 4.63 26.50 21.64
CA PRO A 25 4.04 27.15 22.81
C PRO A 25 4.13 26.25 24.05
N ALA A 26 4.67 26.79 25.14
CA ALA A 26 4.70 26.09 26.42
C ALA A 26 3.30 26.11 27.06
N PHE A 27 2.52 25.04 26.83
CA PHE A 27 1.16 24.91 27.36
C PHE A 27 1.13 24.99 28.89
N LYS A 28 0.26 25.85 29.42
CA LYS A 28 0.01 25.97 30.86
C LYS A 28 -0.90 24.82 31.30
N ASN A 29 -0.54 24.16 32.41
CA ASN A 29 -1.29 23.06 33.04
C ASN A 29 -2.82 23.21 32.92
N ILE A 30 -3.42 22.48 31.97
CA ILE A 30 -4.86 22.26 31.96
C ILE A 30 -5.18 21.41 33.20
N LYS A 31 -6.13 21.87 34.01
CA LYS A 31 -6.60 21.09 35.16
C LYS A 31 -7.28 19.83 34.65
N LYS A 32 -6.89 18.66 35.18
CA LYS A 32 -7.66 17.42 34.98
C LYS A 32 -9.11 17.67 35.40
N VAL A 33 -10.04 17.33 34.52
CA VAL A 33 -11.48 17.28 34.79
C VAL A 33 -11.87 15.81 34.83
N ASP A 34 -12.40 15.35 35.96
CA ASP A 34 -12.75 13.94 36.15
C ASP A 34 -14.02 13.59 35.36
N SER A 35 -13.87 12.92 34.22
CA SER A 35 -14.96 12.50 33.34
C SER A 35 -15.62 11.19 33.80
N LYS A 36 -16.62 11.30 34.69
CA LYS A 36 -17.62 10.23 34.87
C LYS A 36 -18.74 10.40 33.83
N PRO A 37 -19.03 9.40 32.97
CA PRO A 37 -20.13 9.50 32.01
C PRO A 37 -21.49 9.48 32.72
N GLN A 38 -22.33 10.49 32.46
CA GLN A 38 -23.70 10.52 32.97
C GLN A 38 -24.66 9.83 31.99
N LEU A 39 -25.09 8.61 32.34
CA LEU A 39 -26.12 7.90 31.59
C LEU A 39 -27.53 8.44 31.96
N LYS A 40 -28.05 9.41 31.19
CA LYS A 40 -29.47 9.83 31.20
C LYS A 40 -29.78 10.83 30.06
N ASN A 41 -30.51 10.38 29.04
CA ASN A 41 -31.69 11.06 28.44
C ASN A 41 -32.03 10.53 27.03
N GLN A 42 -32.62 9.33 26.96
CA GLN A 42 -33.51 8.93 25.85
C GLN A 42 -34.68 8.11 26.44
N LYS A 43 -35.83 8.76 26.64
CA LYS A 43 -37.08 8.10 27.04
C LYS A 43 -38.32 8.95 26.70
N LEU A 44 -38.52 9.23 25.41
CA LEU A 44 -39.81 9.66 24.86
C LEU A 44 -39.75 9.62 23.33
N GLU A 45 -40.22 8.50 22.76
CA GLU A 45 -41.01 8.39 21.52
C GLU A 45 -41.02 6.90 21.07
N ALA A 46 -42.07 6.19 21.48
CA ALA A 46 -42.22 4.76 21.21
C ALA A 46 -43.71 4.38 21.07
N THR A 47 -44.29 4.66 19.90
CA THR A 47 -45.63 4.17 19.53
C THR A 47 -45.75 4.00 18.01
N LYS A 48 -46.20 2.80 17.58
CA LYS A 48 -46.58 2.36 16.21
C LYS A 48 -45.48 1.86 15.25
N SER A 49 -45.15 0.56 15.36
CA SER A 49 -44.90 -0.33 14.18
C SER A 49 -44.71 -1.82 14.58
N ASN A 50 -45.53 -2.34 15.50
CA ASN A 50 -45.32 -3.69 16.06
C ASN A 50 -45.91 -4.79 15.16
N ALA A 51 -45.14 -5.23 14.16
CA ALA A 51 -45.51 -6.31 13.23
C ALA A 51 -44.32 -7.14 12.69
N GLU A 52 -43.21 -6.50 12.31
CA GLU A 52 -42.12 -7.16 11.54
C GLU A 52 -40.89 -7.57 12.38
N GLU A 53 -40.89 -7.32 13.69
CA GLU A 53 -39.70 -7.47 14.55
C GLU A 53 -39.38 -8.93 14.93
N LYS A 54 -40.38 -9.82 14.90
CA LYS A 54 -40.31 -11.19 15.46
C LYS A 54 -39.42 -12.20 14.73
N THR A 55 -38.84 -11.84 13.59
CA THR A 55 -37.84 -12.67 12.88
C THR A 55 -36.41 -12.19 13.10
N LYS A 56 -36.16 -10.91 13.38
CA LYS A 56 -34.79 -10.37 13.58
C LYS A 56 -34.20 -10.70 14.94
N ASP A 57 -35.03 -10.84 15.99
CA ASP A 57 -34.52 -11.17 17.32
C ASP A 57 -33.92 -12.57 17.39
N LYS A 58 -34.47 -13.55 16.66
CA LYS A 58 -34.00 -14.95 16.73
C LYS A 58 -32.58 -15.15 16.20
N ASP A 59 -32.21 -14.47 15.13
CA ASP A 59 -30.85 -14.55 14.59
C ASP A 59 -29.87 -13.85 15.54
N ASN A 60 -30.24 -12.68 16.07
CA ASN A 60 -29.45 -11.96 17.08
C ASN A 60 -29.30 -12.73 18.40
N GLU A 61 -30.32 -13.48 18.82
CA GLU A 61 -30.28 -14.28 20.05
C GLU A 61 -29.38 -15.51 19.87
N LYS A 62 -29.44 -16.17 18.71
CA LYS A 62 -28.57 -17.31 18.38
C LYS A 62 -27.09 -16.91 18.22
N ASP A 63 -26.81 -15.75 17.65
CA ASP A 63 -25.47 -15.14 17.63
C ASP A 63 -24.99 -14.70 19.02
N ARG A 64 -25.90 -14.40 19.96
CA ARG A 64 -25.56 -14.12 21.37
C ARG A 64 -25.30 -15.40 22.15
N GLU A 65 -26.12 -16.43 22.02
CA GLU A 65 -25.96 -17.72 22.69
C GLU A 65 -24.62 -18.36 22.31
N THR A 66 -24.34 -18.50 21.00
CA THR A 66 -23.04 -19.05 20.55
C THR A 66 -21.83 -18.20 20.99
N LYS A 67 -21.99 -16.87 21.14
CA LYS A 67 -20.95 -15.96 21.63
C LYS A 67 -20.82 -15.95 23.16
N VAL A 68 -21.78 -16.52 23.89
CA VAL A 68 -21.70 -16.82 25.33
C VAL A 68 -21.10 -18.20 25.55
N GLU A 69 -21.47 -19.21 24.76
CA GLU A 69 -20.82 -20.54 24.81
C GLU A 69 -19.33 -20.47 24.46
N ARG A 70 -18.94 -19.71 23.42
CA ARG A 70 -17.53 -19.43 23.08
C ARG A 70 -16.73 -18.71 24.18
N ARG A 71 -17.38 -18.13 25.19
CA ARG A 71 -16.72 -17.53 26.36
C ARG A 71 -16.58 -18.49 27.54
N ASN A 72 -17.34 -19.59 27.53
CA ASN A 72 -17.36 -20.60 28.58
C ASN A 72 -16.64 -21.89 28.17
N SER A 73 -16.34 -22.08 26.88
CA SER A 73 -15.58 -23.22 26.39
C SER A 73 -14.07 -23.04 26.58
N THR A 74 -13.39 -24.08 27.07
CA THR A 74 -11.95 -24.07 27.40
C THR A 74 -11.06 -24.33 26.17
N PHE A 75 -11.41 -23.75 25.01
CA PHE A 75 -10.64 -23.87 23.78
C PHE A 75 -9.73 -22.64 23.59
N ASP A 76 -8.50 -22.89 23.16
CA ASP A 76 -7.47 -21.86 22.97
C ASP A 76 -7.69 -21.07 21.65
N TYR A 77 -8.80 -20.33 21.58
CA TYR A 77 -9.15 -19.47 20.45
C TYR A 77 -8.30 -18.19 20.43
N PHE A 78 -7.70 -17.88 19.28
CA PHE A 78 -6.79 -16.75 19.15
C PHE A 78 -7.53 -15.40 19.18
N MET A 79 -7.44 -14.72 20.32
CA MET A 79 -7.82 -13.31 20.53
C MET A 79 -9.26 -12.95 20.10
N GLY A 80 -10.18 -13.92 20.14
CA GLY A 80 -11.59 -13.73 19.79
C GLY A 80 -11.96 -14.01 18.32
N THR A 81 -11.04 -14.60 17.54
CA THR A 81 -11.34 -15.26 16.26
C THR A 81 -11.83 -16.70 16.49
N ASN A 82 -12.29 -17.39 15.46
CA ASN A 82 -12.68 -18.81 15.53
C ASN A 82 -11.51 -19.76 15.22
N ILE A 83 -10.30 -19.23 15.03
CA ILE A 83 -9.07 -20.02 14.86
C ILE A 83 -8.59 -20.49 16.23
N SER A 84 -8.47 -21.80 16.43
CA SER A 84 -7.87 -22.39 17.62
C SER A 84 -6.45 -22.90 17.35
N LEU A 85 -5.70 -23.14 18.43
CA LEU A 85 -4.39 -23.76 18.34
C LEU A 85 -4.43 -25.18 17.75
N GLU A 86 -5.46 -25.96 18.03
CA GLU A 86 -5.60 -27.32 17.48
C GLU A 86 -5.65 -27.30 15.94
N TRP A 87 -6.42 -26.39 15.37
CA TRP A 87 -6.46 -26.17 13.91
C TRP A 87 -5.11 -25.70 13.36
N LEU A 88 -4.41 -24.80 14.07
CA LEU A 88 -3.10 -24.33 13.61
C LEU A 88 -2.06 -25.46 13.63
N LEU A 89 -2.09 -26.34 14.63
CA LEU A 89 -1.22 -27.51 14.72
C LEU A 89 -1.56 -28.53 13.62
N GLU A 90 -2.83 -28.75 13.31
CA GLU A 90 -3.27 -29.56 12.16
C GLU A 90 -2.68 -29.01 10.85
N GLN A 91 -2.85 -27.71 10.57
CA GLN A 91 -2.32 -27.08 9.35
C GLN A 91 -0.78 -27.06 9.27
N ILE A 92 -0.07 -26.98 10.40
CA ILE A 92 1.39 -27.15 10.43
C ILE A 92 1.77 -28.61 10.20
N GLY A 93 1.06 -29.57 10.79
CA GLY A 93 1.28 -31.00 10.60
C GLY A 93 1.10 -31.44 9.15
N GLU A 94 0.04 -30.98 8.49
CA GLU A 94 -0.18 -31.19 7.05
C GLU A 94 0.93 -30.54 6.20
N LYS A 95 1.29 -29.28 6.50
CA LYS A 95 2.22 -28.49 5.67
C LYS A 95 3.68 -28.89 5.78
N PHE A 96 4.09 -29.45 6.93
CA PHE A 96 5.46 -29.87 7.23
C PHE A 96 5.60 -31.38 7.44
N HIS A 97 4.53 -32.15 7.19
CA HIS A 97 4.49 -33.62 7.32
C HIS A 97 4.89 -34.14 8.71
N ALA A 98 4.42 -33.46 9.76
CA ALA A 98 4.80 -33.73 11.15
C ALA A 98 3.62 -34.20 12.02
N GLU A 99 3.87 -35.20 12.87
CA GLU A 99 2.89 -35.71 13.84
C GLU A 99 3.18 -35.18 15.26
N PHE A 100 2.19 -34.55 15.90
CA PHE A 100 2.32 -33.98 17.23
C PHE A 100 1.89 -34.97 18.32
N ALA A 101 2.83 -35.79 18.81
CA ALA A 101 2.58 -36.74 19.90
C ALA A 101 2.09 -36.09 21.22
N THR A 102 2.41 -34.80 21.43
CA THR A 102 1.92 -33.98 22.54
C THR A 102 1.70 -32.54 22.07
N LYS A 103 0.66 -31.86 22.58
CA LYS A 103 0.45 -30.43 22.35
C LYS A 103 1.67 -29.63 22.87
N PRO A 104 2.34 -28.81 22.04
CA PRO A 104 3.55 -28.11 22.43
C PRO A 104 3.26 -26.96 23.41
N THR A 105 4.30 -26.46 24.06
CA THR A 105 4.23 -25.14 24.71
C THR A 105 4.14 -24.06 23.64
N TRP A 106 3.40 -22.98 23.90
CA TRP A 106 3.14 -21.95 22.90
C TRP A 106 2.94 -20.57 23.54
N ILE A 107 3.16 -19.52 22.75
CA ILE A 107 2.92 -18.13 23.10
C ILE A 107 2.24 -17.46 21.90
N ILE A 108 1.23 -16.62 22.13
CA ILE A 108 0.63 -15.76 21.11
C ILE A 108 0.92 -14.28 21.40
N GLU A 109 1.40 -13.57 20.39
CA GLU A 109 1.65 -12.13 20.42
C GLU A 109 0.79 -11.44 19.36
N ARG A 110 0.26 -10.25 19.67
CA ARG A 110 -0.43 -9.42 18.69
C ARG A 110 0.58 -8.43 18.08
N LEU A 111 0.77 -8.48 16.77
CA LEU A 111 1.77 -7.65 16.08
C LEU A 111 1.22 -6.28 15.67
N ASN A 112 -0.07 -6.17 15.30
CA ASN A 112 -0.71 -4.87 15.05
C ASN A 112 -1.54 -4.40 16.25
N GLN A 113 -1.58 -3.10 16.52
CA GLN A 113 -2.60 -2.50 17.39
C GLN A 113 -3.75 -2.05 16.50
N TYR A 114 -4.99 -2.42 16.82
CA TYR A 114 -6.15 -1.94 16.07
C TYR A 114 -6.43 -0.47 16.44
N THR A 115 -6.36 0.40 15.44
CA THR A 115 -6.71 1.82 15.51
C THR A 115 -7.95 2.09 14.65
N GLU A 116 -8.54 3.28 14.79
CA GLU A 116 -9.61 3.72 13.88
C GLU A 116 -9.07 4.14 12.50
N LYS A 117 -7.73 4.17 12.31
CA LYS A 117 -7.07 4.46 11.03
C LYS A 117 -6.85 3.21 10.15
N ASP A 118 -7.06 2.01 10.69
CA ASP A 118 -6.84 0.75 9.98
C ASP A 118 -8.05 0.37 9.11
N ILE A 119 -8.09 0.86 7.86
CA ILE A 119 -9.21 0.66 6.92
C ILE A 119 -9.50 -0.84 6.66
N ASP A 120 -8.47 -1.69 6.64
CA ASP A 120 -8.60 -3.15 6.41
C ASP A 120 -9.17 -3.93 7.60
N LYS A 121 -9.10 -3.33 8.80
CA LYS A 121 -9.66 -3.84 10.06
C LYS A 121 -9.17 -5.25 10.43
N THR A 122 -7.97 -5.65 9.99
CA THR A 122 -7.40 -6.98 10.21
C THR A 122 -6.71 -7.13 11.57
N SER A 123 -6.45 -8.37 11.97
CA SER A 123 -5.64 -8.69 13.16
C SER A 123 -4.44 -9.53 12.75
N VAL A 124 -3.23 -9.05 13.05
CA VAL A 124 -1.97 -9.76 12.83
C VAL A 124 -1.51 -10.35 14.15
N VAL A 125 -1.35 -11.68 14.19
CA VAL A 125 -0.83 -12.39 15.37
C VAL A 125 0.36 -13.28 15.00
N ARG A 126 1.36 -13.32 15.87
CA ARG A 126 2.41 -14.34 15.90
C ARG A 126 1.98 -15.45 16.83
N VAL A 127 2.18 -16.70 16.43
CA VAL A 127 2.18 -17.85 17.36
C VAL A 127 3.59 -18.44 17.36
N SER A 128 4.20 -18.55 18.53
CA SER A 128 5.52 -19.15 18.75
C SER A 128 5.38 -20.46 19.50
N PHE A 129 6.23 -21.44 19.20
CA PHE A 129 6.14 -22.81 19.72
C PHE A 129 7.45 -23.22 20.40
N GLY A 130 7.34 -23.79 21.59
CA GLY A 130 8.45 -24.46 22.28
C GLY A 130 8.43 -25.96 21.97
N TRP A 131 8.97 -26.31 20.81
CA TRP A 131 9.36 -27.67 20.41
C TRP A 131 10.84 -27.70 20.02
N ASP A 132 11.49 -28.86 20.18
CA ASP A 132 12.92 -29.03 19.87
C ASP A 132 13.18 -29.54 18.43
N ASN A 133 12.16 -29.54 17.56
CA ASN A 133 12.31 -29.97 16.16
C ASN A 133 12.77 -28.82 15.27
N GLU A 134 13.99 -28.91 14.73
CA GLU A 134 14.60 -27.91 13.83
C GLU A 134 13.94 -27.86 12.44
N GLU A 135 13.21 -28.90 12.02
CA GLU A 135 12.48 -28.93 10.75
C GLU A 135 11.15 -28.15 10.80
N LEU A 136 10.68 -27.78 11.99
CA LEU A 136 9.42 -27.07 12.22
C LEU A 136 9.64 -25.59 12.57
N PRO A 137 8.77 -24.68 12.08
CA PRO A 137 8.93 -23.25 12.27
C PRO A 137 8.73 -22.86 13.74
N LYS A 138 9.76 -22.27 14.39
CA LYS A 138 9.65 -21.85 15.80
C LYS A 138 8.55 -20.81 16.05
N SER A 139 8.18 -20.05 15.02
CA SER A 139 7.02 -19.17 15.02
C SER A 139 6.41 -19.00 13.63
N VAL A 140 5.14 -18.63 13.61
CA VAL A 140 4.34 -18.39 12.40
C VAL A 140 3.50 -17.13 12.56
N VAL A 141 3.13 -16.48 11.45
CA VAL A 141 2.26 -15.29 11.46
C VAL A 141 0.93 -15.58 10.78
N LEU A 142 -0.16 -15.15 11.41
CA LEU A 142 -1.51 -15.17 10.87
C LEU A 142 -2.02 -13.73 10.71
N LYS A 143 -2.36 -13.31 9.48
CA LYS A 143 -3.18 -12.10 9.22
C LYS A 143 -4.62 -12.55 9.01
N ILE A 144 -5.54 -12.08 9.85
CA ILE A 144 -6.91 -12.59 9.97
C ILE A 144 -7.90 -11.45 9.79
N SER A 145 -8.91 -11.62 8.93
CA SER A 145 -10.00 -10.64 8.77
C SER A 145 -11.26 -11.09 9.50
N ASN A 146 -11.78 -10.24 10.39
CA ASN A 146 -13.08 -10.47 11.05
C ASN A 146 -14.26 -9.89 10.25
N LYS A 147 -14.03 -9.37 9.05
CA LYS A 147 -15.03 -8.64 8.24
C LYS A 147 -15.58 -9.48 7.10
N ARG A 148 -16.91 -9.55 7.03
CA ARG A 148 -17.63 -10.31 5.99
C ARG A 148 -17.82 -9.47 4.74
N ILE A 149 -17.37 -10.00 3.60
CA ILE A 149 -17.85 -9.59 2.27
C ILE A 149 -19.39 -9.77 2.26
N GLY A 150 -20.10 -8.78 1.73
CA GLY A 150 -21.56 -8.72 1.79
C GLY A 150 -22.12 -8.20 3.14
N SER A 151 -21.30 -7.60 4.02
CA SER A 151 -21.83 -6.86 5.16
C SER A 151 -22.69 -5.68 4.68
N LYS A 152 -23.74 -5.36 5.45
CA LYS A 152 -24.60 -4.18 5.21
C LYS A 152 -23.95 -2.87 5.65
N ASN A 153 -22.80 -2.96 6.33
CA ASN A 153 -21.93 -1.83 6.59
C ASN A 153 -20.90 -1.75 5.46
N GLU A 154 -20.94 -0.68 4.66
CA GLU A 154 -20.08 -0.50 3.50
C GLU A 154 -18.59 -0.49 3.87
N SER A 155 -18.23 0.06 5.03
CA SER A 155 -16.85 0.09 5.57
C SER A 155 -16.36 -1.28 6.06
N GLU A 156 -17.26 -2.21 6.39
CA GLU A 156 -16.90 -3.61 6.65
C GLU A 156 -16.81 -4.43 5.36
N ASN A 157 -17.68 -4.15 4.39
CA ASN A 157 -17.63 -4.76 3.07
C ASN A 157 -16.35 -4.36 2.32
N LEU A 158 -15.94 -3.09 2.45
CA LEU A 158 -14.64 -2.58 1.98
C LEU A 158 -13.48 -3.35 2.60
N ALA A 159 -13.42 -3.45 3.94
CA ALA A 159 -12.39 -4.19 4.66
C ALA A 159 -12.31 -5.67 4.21
N GLY A 160 -13.46 -6.34 4.02
CA GLY A 160 -13.51 -7.71 3.50
C GLY A 160 -12.98 -7.83 2.07
N ASN A 161 -13.31 -6.88 1.19
CA ASN A 161 -12.84 -6.85 -0.20
C ASN A 161 -11.34 -6.54 -0.29
N LEU A 162 -10.82 -5.60 0.51
CA LEU A 162 -9.40 -5.31 0.59
C LEU A 162 -8.59 -6.54 1.04
N PHE A 163 -9.08 -7.30 2.02
CA PHE A 163 -8.43 -8.53 2.45
C PHE A 163 -8.49 -9.65 1.39
N LYS A 164 -9.62 -9.83 0.68
CA LYS A 164 -9.71 -10.74 -0.47
C LYS A 164 -8.67 -10.38 -1.55
N LYS A 165 -8.55 -9.09 -1.85
CA LYS A 165 -7.59 -8.55 -2.84
C LYS A 165 -6.14 -8.76 -2.39
N GLU A 166 -5.84 -8.63 -1.09
CA GLU A 166 -4.52 -8.97 -0.52
C GLU A 166 -4.21 -10.47 -0.67
N CYS A 167 -5.18 -11.36 -0.38
CA CYS A 167 -5.04 -12.81 -0.61
C CYS A 167 -4.71 -13.11 -2.08
N ASN A 168 -5.49 -12.57 -3.02
CA ASN A 168 -5.27 -12.74 -4.47
C ASN A 168 -3.88 -12.18 -4.89
N THR A 169 -3.42 -11.11 -4.25
CA THR A 169 -2.10 -10.52 -4.47
C THR A 169 -0.97 -11.47 -4.03
N TYR A 170 -1.05 -12.08 -2.85
CA TYR A 170 -0.07 -13.10 -2.44
C TYR A 170 -0.16 -14.39 -3.28
N GLU A 171 -1.35 -14.79 -3.77
CA GLU A 171 -1.50 -15.91 -4.70
C GLU A 171 -0.81 -15.65 -6.04
N TRP A 172 -0.74 -14.40 -6.50
CA TRP A 172 0.04 -14.04 -7.70
C TRP A 172 1.52 -13.85 -7.41
N LEU A 173 1.90 -13.14 -6.33
CA LEU A 173 3.30 -12.84 -6.01
C LEU A 173 4.13 -14.10 -5.72
N GLN A 174 3.54 -15.17 -5.17
CA GLN A 174 4.21 -16.48 -5.06
C GLN A 174 4.58 -17.11 -6.41
N LYS A 175 3.94 -16.68 -7.50
CA LYS A 175 4.24 -17.07 -8.91
C LYS A 175 5.23 -16.08 -9.57
N VAL A 176 5.75 -15.09 -8.85
CA VAL A 176 6.75 -14.12 -9.34
C VAL A 176 8.15 -14.55 -8.89
N LYS A 177 8.96 -15.02 -9.85
CA LYS A 177 10.36 -15.38 -9.58
C LYS A 177 11.12 -14.18 -9.01
N ARG A 178 11.89 -14.39 -7.93
CA ARG A 178 12.66 -13.39 -7.15
C ARG A 178 11.83 -12.36 -6.34
N ALA A 179 10.50 -12.39 -6.34
CA ALA A 179 9.70 -11.49 -5.48
C ALA A 179 10.04 -11.67 -3.98
N ARG A 180 10.33 -10.55 -3.31
CA ARG A 180 10.60 -10.51 -1.86
C ARG A 180 9.29 -10.41 -1.10
N ILE A 181 8.68 -11.54 -0.78
CA ILE A 181 7.50 -11.66 0.08
C ILE A 181 7.75 -12.70 1.18
N PRO A 182 6.94 -12.74 2.26
CA PRO A 182 6.89 -13.90 3.14
C PRO A 182 6.48 -15.15 2.35
N LYS A 183 7.09 -16.29 2.67
CA LYS A 183 6.59 -17.61 2.28
C LYS A 183 5.20 -17.79 2.89
N VAL A 184 4.18 -17.85 2.05
CA VAL A 184 2.80 -18.12 2.49
C VAL A 184 2.56 -19.63 2.51
N HIS A 185 2.01 -20.12 3.61
CA HIS A 185 1.78 -21.54 3.85
C HIS A 185 0.35 -21.94 3.45
N LEU A 186 -0.63 -21.07 3.73
CA LEU A 186 -2.04 -21.22 3.39
C LEU A 186 -2.69 -19.84 3.17
N ILE A 187 -3.60 -19.75 2.20
CA ILE A 187 -4.43 -18.56 1.93
C ILE A 187 -5.90 -18.99 1.98
N ARG A 188 -6.75 -18.13 2.55
CA ARG A 188 -8.20 -18.30 2.61
C ARG A 188 -8.87 -16.92 2.48
N SER A 189 -9.33 -16.60 1.29
CA SER A 189 -9.90 -15.28 0.94
C SER A 189 -11.36 -15.07 1.34
N THR A 190 -12.07 -16.11 1.80
CA THR A 190 -13.50 -16.09 2.15
C THR A 190 -13.82 -16.89 3.41
N PHE A 191 -15.00 -16.67 4.00
CA PHE A 191 -15.49 -17.47 5.12
C PHE A 191 -15.85 -18.89 4.65
N THR A 192 -15.48 -19.91 5.44
CA THR A 192 -15.88 -21.30 5.15
C THR A 192 -17.35 -21.54 5.47
N ILE A 193 -17.91 -22.68 5.02
CA ILE A 193 -19.26 -23.14 5.38
C ILE A 193 -19.42 -23.28 6.90
N ASN A 194 -18.34 -23.59 7.62
CA ASN A 194 -18.31 -23.68 9.09
C ASN A 194 -18.20 -22.32 9.79
N ASN A 195 -18.22 -21.20 9.05
CA ASN A 195 -18.03 -19.83 9.55
C ASN A 195 -16.63 -19.58 10.17
N GLU A 196 -15.60 -20.24 9.65
CA GLU A 196 -14.20 -19.89 9.98
C GLU A 196 -13.80 -18.60 9.24
N GLU A 197 -12.97 -17.74 9.86
CA GLU A 197 -12.54 -16.47 9.25
C GLU A 197 -11.65 -16.65 7.99
N PRO A 198 -11.68 -15.67 7.06
CA PRO A 198 -10.61 -15.43 6.10
C PRO A 198 -9.26 -15.18 6.80
N LEU A 199 -8.20 -15.82 6.31
CA LEU A 199 -6.86 -15.76 6.90
C LEU A 199 -5.75 -15.94 5.86
N ILE A 200 -4.57 -15.40 6.18
CA ILE A 200 -3.31 -15.68 5.51
C ILE A 200 -2.34 -16.20 6.58
N PHE A 201 -1.85 -17.43 6.41
CA PHE A 201 -0.84 -18.06 7.26
C PHE A 201 0.51 -18.02 6.53
N MET A 202 1.49 -17.32 7.10
CA MET A 202 2.81 -17.06 6.51
C MET A 202 3.97 -17.32 7.50
N GLU A 203 5.20 -17.37 6.99
CA GLU A 203 6.41 -17.43 7.82
C GLU A 203 6.53 -16.23 8.77
N ASP A 204 7.15 -16.44 9.93
CA ASP A 204 7.64 -15.33 10.74
C ASP A 204 9.04 -14.92 10.26
N LEU A 205 9.16 -13.66 9.84
CA LEU A 205 10.37 -13.12 9.27
C LEU A 205 11.44 -12.76 10.32
N THR A 206 11.08 -12.70 11.61
CA THR A 206 11.94 -12.10 12.64
C THR A 206 13.15 -12.94 13.08
N GLU A 207 13.22 -14.24 12.73
CA GLU A 207 14.48 -15.00 12.89
C GLU A 207 15.57 -14.58 11.89
N ARG A 208 15.20 -13.95 10.76
CA ARG A 208 16.09 -13.68 9.63
C ARG A 208 16.10 -12.22 9.15
N SER A 209 15.35 -11.34 9.79
CA SER A 209 15.16 -9.95 9.37
C SER A 209 14.58 -9.06 10.47
N LYS A 210 14.64 -7.75 10.27
CA LYS A 210 14.29 -6.71 11.23
C LYS A 210 13.13 -5.85 10.68
N PRO A 211 12.02 -5.69 11.42
CA PRO A 211 10.98 -4.73 11.06
C PRO A 211 11.51 -3.30 11.22
N LEU A 212 10.96 -2.35 10.47
CA LEU A 212 11.35 -0.94 10.53
C LEU A 212 10.20 -0.08 11.09
N GLU A 213 10.56 0.94 11.85
CA GLU A 213 9.63 1.95 12.36
C GLU A 213 9.56 3.14 11.40
N LEU A 214 8.39 3.78 11.31
CA LEU A 214 8.16 4.93 10.41
C LEU A 214 8.81 6.23 10.93
N ASP A 215 9.21 6.25 12.20
CA ASP A 215 9.75 7.40 12.92
C ASP A 215 11.27 7.57 12.70
N ASP A 216 11.94 6.54 12.20
CA ASP A 216 13.38 6.51 11.91
C ASP A 216 13.65 6.44 10.40
N PRO A 217 14.45 7.37 9.84
CA PRO A 217 14.86 7.30 8.44
C PRO A 217 15.56 5.98 8.10
N VAL A 218 15.18 5.41 6.98
CA VAL A 218 15.73 4.17 6.44
C VAL A 218 17.02 4.48 5.66
N GLU A 219 18.01 3.59 5.77
CA GLU A 219 19.28 3.72 5.06
C GLU A 219 19.13 3.76 3.54
N LEU A 220 19.93 4.61 2.89
CA LEU A 220 19.81 4.90 1.45
C LEU A 220 20.01 3.65 0.58
N ASP A 221 20.88 2.74 1.00
CA ASP A 221 21.13 1.47 0.31
C ASP A 221 19.90 0.56 0.33
N LEU A 222 19.18 0.51 1.45
CA LEU A 222 17.98 -0.31 1.61
C LEU A 222 16.80 0.23 0.80
N ILE A 223 16.66 1.56 0.71
CA ILE A 223 15.68 2.19 -0.21
C ILE A 223 16.05 1.98 -1.68
N ARG A 224 17.35 1.90 -2.01
CA ARG A 224 17.79 1.52 -3.36
C ARG A 224 17.42 0.07 -3.70
N ASP A 225 17.59 -0.87 -2.77
CA ASP A 225 17.15 -2.25 -2.97
C ASP A 225 15.62 -2.38 -3.01
N LEU A 226 14.88 -1.64 -2.17
CA LEU A 226 13.40 -1.57 -2.20
C LEU A 226 12.88 -1.17 -3.58
N LEU A 227 13.40 -0.07 -4.15
CA LEU A 227 13.03 0.38 -5.49
C LEU A 227 13.32 -0.69 -6.56
N LYS A 228 14.40 -1.46 -6.40
CA LYS A 228 14.73 -2.62 -7.26
C LYS A 228 13.79 -3.82 -7.05
N GLN A 229 13.26 -4.05 -5.84
CA GLN A 229 12.23 -5.08 -5.62
C GLN A 229 10.88 -4.65 -6.20
N LEU A 230 10.48 -3.38 -6.02
CA LEU A 230 9.27 -2.82 -6.63
C LEU A 230 9.36 -2.87 -8.17
N ALA A 231 10.50 -2.49 -8.75
CA ALA A 231 10.75 -2.61 -10.19
C ALA A 231 10.62 -4.06 -10.72
N GLN A 232 10.99 -5.08 -9.94
CA GLN A 232 10.77 -6.49 -10.31
C GLN A 232 9.28 -6.86 -10.31
N VAL A 233 8.50 -6.40 -9.33
CA VAL A 233 7.05 -6.64 -9.27
C VAL A 233 6.32 -5.93 -10.41
N HIS A 234 6.63 -4.66 -10.64
CA HIS A 234 6.08 -3.88 -11.76
C HIS A 234 6.42 -4.54 -13.11
N ALA A 235 7.68 -4.89 -13.34
CA ALA A 235 8.12 -5.61 -14.54
C ALA A 235 7.41 -6.97 -14.73
N ALA A 236 7.31 -7.78 -13.68
CA ALA A 236 6.62 -9.07 -13.72
C ALA A 236 5.12 -8.91 -14.03
N SER A 237 4.51 -7.79 -13.63
CA SER A 237 3.11 -7.47 -13.90
C SER A 237 2.89 -7.03 -15.37
N PHE A 238 3.85 -6.31 -15.97
CA PHE A 238 3.86 -5.94 -17.39
C PHE A 238 4.12 -7.14 -18.32
N LEU A 239 4.92 -8.11 -17.88
CA LEU A 239 5.16 -9.34 -18.64
C LEU A 239 3.92 -10.23 -18.71
N ARG A 240 3.08 -10.22 -17.66
CA ARG A 240 2.00 -11.19 -17.46
C ARG A 240 0.67 -10.54 -17.00
N PRO A 241 0.15 -9.51 -17.70
CA PRO A 241 -1.03 -8.74 -17.26
C PRO A 241 -2.26 -9.62 -17.02
N ASN A 242 -2.45 -10.65 -17.85
CA ASN A 242 -3.61 -11.55 -17.79
C ASN A 242 -3.61 -12.48 -16.56
N GLU A 243 -2.50 -12.61 -15.82
CA GLU A 243 -2.38 -13.49 -14.64
C GLU A 243 -2.79 -12.83 -13.31
N TRP A 244 -3.04 -11.52 -13.30
CA TRP A 244 -3.34 -10.77 -12.07
C TRP A 244 -4.43 -9.71 -12.24
N LYS A 245 -4.52 -9.06 -13.41
CA LYS A 245 -5.41 -7.90 -13.61
C LYS A 245 -6.91 -8.23 -13.57
N ASN A 246 -7.27 -9.51 -13.72
CA ASN A 246 -8.64 -10.00 -13.57
C ASN A 246 -8.99 -10.36 -12.11
N ASP A 247 -7.98 -10.65 -11.29
CA ASP A 247 -8.15 -11.17 -9.92
C ASP A 247 -7.88 -10.11 -8.85
N ILE A 248 -7.08 -9.09 -9.16
CA ILE A 248 -6.74 -7.96 -8.28
C ILE A 248 -7.51 -6.72 -8.76
N GLU A 249 -8.68 -6.50 -8.17
CA GLU A 249 -9.58 -5.39 -8.49
C GLU A 249 -8.96 -4.02 -8.07
N PRO A 250 -9.21 -2.91 -8.80
CA PRO A 250 -8.84 -1.57 -8.37
C PRO A 250 -9.46 -1.17 -7.01
N ASN A 251 -8.78 -0.25 -6.30
CA ASN A 251 -9.37 0.34 -5.09
C ASN A 251 -10.69 1.06 -5.43
N PRO A 252 -11.80 0.79 -4.71
CA PRO A 252 -13.08 1.44 -4.94
C PRO A 252 -13.04 2.89 -4.42
N LYS A 253 -13.85 3.80 -4.99
CA LYS A 253 -13.85 5.22 -4.59
C LYS A 253 -14.05 5.44 -3.09
N LEU A 254 -14.83 4.57 -2.42
CA LEU A 254 -15.03 4.60 -0.97
C LEU A 254 -13.72 4.47 -0.16
N PHE A 255 -12.71 3.73 -0.66
CA PHE A 255 -11.39 3.66 -0.02
C PHE A 255 -10.73 5.03 0.07
N TYR A 256 -10.78 5.80 -1.02
CA TYR A 256 -10.22 7.14 -1.07
C TYR A 256 -11.07 8.16 -0.31
N THR A 257 -12.39 7.96 -0.22
CA THR A 257 -13.25 8.73 0.69
C THR A 257 -12.88 8.49 2.15
N GLU A 258 -12.84 7.24 2.62
CA GLU A 258 -12.43 6.91 4.01
C GLU A 258 -11.01 7.43 4.29
N LEU A 259 -10.07 7.31 3.34
CA LEU A 259 -8.71 7.84 3.47
C LEU A 259 -8.67 9.37 3.62
N ALA A 260 -9.47 10.11 2.87
CA ALA A 260 -9.56 11.57 2.99
C ALA A 260 -10.23 12.00 4.32
N GLU A 261 -11.28 11.31 4.76
CA GLU A 261 -11.92 11.51 6.07
C GLU A 261 -10.93 11.22 7.23
N LEU A 262 -10.08 10.19 7.09
CA LEU A 262 -8.99 9.90 8.02
C LEU A 262 -7.96 11.03 8.08
N VAL A 263 -7.61 11.67 6.95
CA VAL A 263 -6.72 12.85 6.94
C VAL A 263 -7.41 14.05 7.59
N GLU A 264 -8.66 14.39 7.23
CA GLU A 264 -9.38 15.52 7.85
C GLU A 264 -9.54 15.34 9.37
N SER A 265 -9.87 14.13 9.81
CA SER A 265 -9.92 13.76 11.23
C SER A 265 -8.56 13.91 11.91
N SER A 266 -7.50 13.29 11.36
CA SER A 266 -6.14 13.35 11.92
C SER A 266 -5.58 14.78 12.00
N THR A 267 -5.98 15.64 11.07
CA THR A 267 -5.52 17.04 10.97
C THR A 267 -6.39 18.06 11.71
N THR A 268 -7.49 17.62 12.33
CA THR A 268 -8.44 18.51 12.99
C THR A 268 -7.78 19.27 14.15
N GLY A 269 -7.66 20.59 13.98
CA GLY A 269 -7.11 21.50 15.00
C GLY A 269 -5.62 21.87 14.81
N TRP A 270 -4.96 21.45 13.72
CA TRP A 270 -3.56 21.74 13.41
C TRP A 270 -3.26 23.22 13.03
N THR A 271 -3.69 24.16 13.88
CA THR A 271 -3.57 25.63 13.71
C THR A 271 -2.15 26.17 13.96
N SER A 272 -1.12 25.39 13.60
CA SER A 272 0.30 25.74 13.81
C SER A 272 1.26 25.30 12.70
N LEU A 273 0.81 24.49 11.74
CA LEU A 273 1.48 24.29 10.45
C LEU A 273 1.01 25.41 9.51
N GLY A 274 1.95 26.20 8.99
CA GLY A 274 1.70 27.56 8.49
C GLY A 274 0.45 27.72 7.61
N ASP A 275 -0.58 28.39 8.17
CA ASP A 275 -1.98 28.38 7.73
C ASP A 275 -2.21 28.39 6.22
N ALA A 276 -1.53 29.28 5.48
CA ALA A 276 -1.74 29.47 4.05
C ALA A 276 -1.26 28.26 3.21
N LYS A 277 -0.13 27.65 3.56
CA LYS A 277 0.37 26.45 2.88
C LYS A 277 -0.46 25.23 3.25
N PHE A 278 -0.65 25.03 4.56
CA PHE A 278 -1.45 23.92 5.06
C PHE A 278 -2.86 23.92 4.46
N LYS A 279 -3.54 25.07 4.45
CA LYS A 279 -4.85 25.22 3.80
C LYS A 279 -4.83 24.85 2.31
N LYS A 280 -3.83 25.30 1.54
CA LYS A 280 -3.76 24.94 0.10
C LYS A 280 -3.60 23.43 -0.08
N LEU A 281 -2.88 22.73 0.80
CA LEU A 281 -2.78 21.27 0.70
C LEU A 281 -4.07 20.55 1.12
N MET A 282 -4.85 21.12 2.04
CA MET A 282 -6.19 20.58 2.36
C MET A 282 -7.15 20.63 1.15
N GLU A 283 -6.87 21.40 0.09
CA GLU A 283 -7.63 21.35 -1.17
C GLU A 283 -7.46 20.00 -1.91
N PHE A 284 -6.39 19.26 -1.60
CA PHE A 284 -6.14 17.89 -2.07
C PHE A 284 -6.65 16.81 -1.09
N VAL A 285 -7.17 17.17 0.09
CA VAL A 285 -7.82 16.25 1.03
C VAL A 285 -9.26 16.02 0.57
N ASN A 286 -9.38 15.29 -0.53
CA ASN A 286 -10.64 14.96 -1.18
C ASN A 286 -10.53 13.57 -1.80
N GLY A 287 -11.41 12.65 -1.40
CA GLY A 287 -11.45 11.30 -1.95
C GLY A 287 -11.65 11.24 -3.46
N GLU A 288 -12.26 12.26 -4.07
CA GLU A 288 -12.35 12.39 -5.53
C GLU A 288 -11.03 12.80 -6.19
N TYR A 289 -10.24 13.68 -5.58
CA TYR A 289 -8.90 14.00 -6.06
C TYR A 289 -7.98 12.77 -5.97
N MET A 290 -8.02 12.05 -4.85
CA MET A 290 -7.25 10.83 -4.61
C MET A 290 -7.63 9.71 -5.61
N ASP A 291 -8.93 9.41 -5.73
CA ASP A 291 -9.45 8.40 -6.66
C ASP A 291 -9.10 8.73 -8.12
N LYS A 292 -9.17 10.02 -8.49
CA LYS A 292 -8.78 10.51 -9.82
C LYS A 292 -7.28 10.36 -10.06
N THR A 293 -6.43 10.86 -9.16
CA THR A 293 -4.96 10.87 -9.32
C THR A 293 -4.43 9.45 -9.52
N VAL A 294 -4.90 8.49 -8.73
CA VAL A 294 -4.44 7.10 -8.85
C VAL A 294 -4.94 6.43 -10.14
N LYS A 295 -6.21 6.64 -10.52
CA LYS A 295 -6.79 6.02 -11.74
C LYS A 295 -6.30 6.64 -13.04
N GLU A 296 -6.12 7.96 -13.08
CA GLU A 296 -5.72 8.68 -14.29
C GLU A 296 -4.19 8.74 -14.46
N GLY A 297 -3.38 8.55 -13.42
CA GLY A 297 -1.92 8.68 -13.50
C GLY A 297 -1.24 7.83 -14.59
N CYS A 298 -1.78 6.65 -14.93
CA CYS A 298 -1.29 5.88 -16.09
C CYS A 298 -1.59 6.56 -17.43
N LYS A 299 -2.81 7.10 -17.59
CA LYS A 299 -3.27 7.82 -18.79
C LYS A 299 -2.50 9.13 -18.96
N GLU A 300 -2.36 9.93 -17.90
CA GLU A 300 -1.69 11.25 -17.96
C GLU A 300 -0.19 11.12 -18.29
N LEU A 301 0.42 9.98 -17.96
CA LEU A 301 1.83 9.69 -18.27
C LEU A 301 2.03 8.85 -19.54
N GLY A 302 0.95 8.43 -20.22
CA GLY A 302 1.01 7.60 -21.43
C GLY A 302 1.52 6.16 -21.20
N VAL A 303 1.42 5.63 -19.98
CA VAL A 303 1.96 4.32 -19.59
C VAL A 303 0.88 3.27 -19.39
N ASP A 304 1.25 2.00 -19.54
CA ASP A 304 0.39 0.87 -19.21
C ASP A 304 0.32 0.66 -17.67
N GLU A 305 -0.77 0.09 -17.16
CA GLU A 305 -0.93 -0.20 -15.73
C GLU A 305 -0.06 -1.37 -15.26
N CYS A 306 0.50 -1.25 -14.05
CA CYS A 306 1.23 -2.30 -13.34
C CYS A 306 0.52 -2.68 -12.02
N LEU A 307 0.92 -3.79 -11.40
CA LEU A 307 0.51 -4.09 -10.03
C LEU A 307 1.37 -3.29 -9.06
N VAL A 308 0.83 -2.19 -8.53
CA VAL A 308 1.48 -1.42 -7.47
C VAL A 308 1.18 -2.02 -6.09
N HIS A 309 2.06 -1.78 -5.13
CA HIS A 309 1.89 -2.08 -3.72
C HIS A 309 0.91 -1.10 -3.03
N GLY A 310 0.92 0.17 -3.43
CA GLY A 310 0.11 1.26 -2.88
C GLY A 310 0.62 1.83 -1.55
N ASN A 311 1.34 1.06 -0.73
CA ASN A 311 1.88 1.55 0.55
C ASN A 311 3.32 1.06 0.91
N PRO A 312 4.35 1.28 0.05
CA PRO A 312 5.72 0.77 0.28
C PRO A 312 6.49 1.59 1.34
N ILE A 313 6.00 1.52 2.58
CA ILE A 313 6.49 2.28 3.74
C ILE A 313 7.37 1.42 4.64
N ALA A 314 8.19 2.02 5.51
CA ALA A 314 9.09 1.30 6.43
C ALA A 314 8.41 0.16 7.19
N ARG A 315 7.19 0.37 7.73
CA ARG A 315 6.41 -0.67 8.44
C ARG A 315 6.02 -1.86 7.56
N ASN A 316 6.01 -1.69 6.24
CA ASN A 316 5.54 -2.64 5.24
C ASN A 316 6.70 -3.33 4.49
N PHE A 317 7.96 -3.18 4.93
CA PHE A 317 9.06 -4.06 4.48
C PHE A 317 10.08 -4.34 5.59
N PHE A 318 10.75 -5.48 5.49
CA PHE A 318 11.73 -5.95 6.47
C PHE A 318 13.15 -5.79 5.93
N ALA A 319 14.05 -5.26 6.76
CA ALA A 319 15.48 -5.21 6.49
C ALA A 319 16.12 -6.59 6.74
N ALA A 320 16.97 -7.06 5.83
CA ALA A 320 17.85 -8.19 6.10
C ALA A 320 18.86 -7.86 7.21
N ALA A 321 19.55 -8.88 7.73
CA ALA A 321 20.52 -8.72 8.82
C ALA A 321 21.77 -7.86 8.48
N ASP A 322 21.89 -7.37 7.25
CA ASP A 322 22.92 -6.42 6.80
C ASP A 322 22.42 -4.95 6.76
N ASP A 323 21.15 -4.70 7.10
CA ASP A 323 20.45 -3.42 6.99
C ASP A 323 20.53 -2.76 5.58
N LYS A 324 20.85 -3.54 4.53
CA LYS A 324 21.05 -3.07 3.14
C LYS A 324 20.13 -3.73 2.11
N HIS A 325 19.67 -4.95 2.36
CA HIS A 325 18.77 -5.67 1.44
C HIS A 325 17.34 -5.84 2.00
N VAL A 326 16.33 -5.79 1.14
CA VAL A 326 14.95 -6.07 1.54
C VAL A 326 14.75 -7.58 1.67
N ALA A 327 14.45 -8.03 2.88
CA ALA A 327 14.18 -9.44 3.19
C ALA A 327 12.80 -9.87 2.68
N ALA A 328 11.79 -9.01 2.82
CA ALA A 328 10.42 -9.16 2.32
C ALA A 328 9.68 -7.81 2.33
N ILE A 329 8.70 -7.67 1.43
CA ILE A 329 7.67 -6.63 1.39
C ILE A 329 6.34 -7.27 1.80
N VAL A 330 5.58 -6.62 2.68
CA VAL A 330 4.39 -7.15 3.35
C VAL A 330 3.23 -6.16 3.34
N ASP A 331 2.04 -6.63 3.70
CA ASP A 331 0.82 -5.80 3.81
C ASP A 331 0.41 -5.19 2.46
N TRP A 332 0.20 -6.07 1.49
CA TRP A 332 -0.24 -5.78 0.11
C TRP A 332 -1.73 -5.39 0.03
N VAL A 333 -2.31 -4.88 1.10
CA VAL A 333 -3.75 -4.61 1.23
C VAL A 333 -4.21 -3.43 0.36
N GLN A 334 -3.31 -2.48 0.06
CA GLN A 334 -3.55 -1.37 -0.86
C GLN A 334 -3.21 -1.72 -2.32
N ALA A 335 -2.66 -2.90 -2.61
CA ALA A 335 -2.16 -3.28 -3.93
C ALA A 335 -3.27 -3.33 -4.99
N HIS A 336 -3.01 -2.83 -6.20
CA HIS A 336 -4.05 -2.66 -7.23
C HIS A 336 -3.44 -2.44 -8.64
N PRO A 337 -4.23 -2.52 -9.73
CA PRO A 337 -3.81 -2.04 -11.04
C PRO A 337 -3.68 -0.51 -11.02
N GLY A 338 -2.46 0.01 -11.19
CA GLY A 338 -2.16 1.43 -11.01
C GLY A 338 -0.83 1.86 -11.62
N CYS A 339 -0.44 3.11 -11.34
CA CYS A 339 0.77 3.70 -11.89
C CYS A 339 1.97 3.48 -10.97
N PHE A 340 3.06 2.90 -11.50
CA PHE A 340 4.31 2.65 -10.78
C PHE A 340 4.85 3.86 -9.99
N ALA A 341 4.53 5.07 -10.45
CA ALA A 341 5.01 6.32 -9.88
C ALA A 341 4.45 6.59 -8.47
N GLU A 342 3.27 6.03 -8.12
CA GLU A 342 2.75 6.08 -6.76
C GLU A 342 3.71 5.41 -5.78
N ASP A 343 4.11 4.18 -6.09
CA ASP A 343 5.02 3.37 -5.26
C ASP A 343 6.42 4.00 -5.20
N VAL A 344 6.96 4.46 -6.33
CA VAL A 344 8.27 5.12 -6.38
C VAL A 344 8.26 6.42 -5.57
N ALA A 345 7.20 7.22 -5.66
CA ALA A 345 7.06 8.44 -4.87
C ALA A 345 6.94 8.12 -3.37
N LYS A 346 6.06 7.19 -2.95
CA LYS A 346 5.92 6.79 -1.53
C LYS A 346 7.21 6.19 -0.96
N ALA A 347 7.85 5.28 -1.69
CA ALA A 347 9.08 4.59 -1.26
C ALA A 347 10.26 5.54 -1.02
N ILE A 348 10.37 6.61 -1.81
CA ILE A 348 11.40 7.66 -1.67
C ILE A 348 10.99 8.71 -0.63
N CYS A 349 9.73 9.16 -0.64
CA CYS A 349 9.30 10.32 0.13
C CYS A 349 9.04 10.06 1.61
N TRP A 350 8.56 8.87 2.00
CA TRP A 350 8.17 8.62 3.41
C TRP A 350 9.25 7.90 4.22
N ASN A 351 10.24 7.29 3.56
CA ASN A 351 11.24 6.44 4.22
C ASN A 351 12.61 7.13 4.37
N LEU A 352 12.95 8.11 3.53
CA LEU A 352 14.24 8.82 3.59
C LEU A 352 14.13 10.10 4.42
N ALA A 353 15.24 10.48 5.07
CA ALA A 353 15.37 11.82 5.63
C ALA A 353 15.31 12.88 4.50
N PRO A 354 14.68 14.05 4.71
CA PRO A 354 14.51 15.08 3.68
C PRO A 354 15.78 15.44 2.91
N LYS A 355 16.89 15.60 3.64
CA LYS A 355 18.22 15.92 3.07
C LYS A 355 18.68 14.85 2.08
N ASP A 356 18.61 13.57 2.49
CA ASP A 356 19.17 12.46 1.71
C ASP A 356 18.27 12.10 0.53
N ARG A 357 16.96 12.36 0.64
CA ARG A 357 16.04 12.40 -0.51
C ARG A 357 16.50 13.44 -1.53
N TYR A 358 16.62 14.71 -1.17
CA TYR A 358 17.01 15.76 -2.14
C TYR A 358 18.37 15.49 -2.80
N LEU A 359 19.36 14.97 -2.04
CA LEU A 359 20.70 14.68 -2.56
C LEU A 359 20.75 13.45 -3.51
N ASN A 360 19.78 12.54 -3.43
CA ASN A 360 19.82 11.26 -4.14
C ASN A 360 18.60 10.97 -5.05
N GLN A 361 17.55 11.80 -5.03
CA GLN A 361 16.28 11.56 -5.73
C GLN A 361 16.51 11.11 -7.18
N ARG A 362 17.25 11.88 -7.99
CA ARG A 362 17.49 11.51 -9.39
C ARG A 362 18.22 10.17 -9.53
N LYS A 363 19.25 9.90 -8.71
CA LYS A 363 19.97 8.62 -8.72
C LYS A 363 19.08 7.42 -8.32
N LEU A 364 18.10 7.65 -7.44
CA LEU A 364 17.11 6.64 -7.03
C LEU A 364 16.10 6.38 -8.16
N LEU A 365 15.64 7.42 -8.85
CA LEU A 365 14.78 7.30 -10.05
C LEU A 365 15.52 6.60 -11.20
N GLU A 366 16.78 6.96 -11.45
CA GLU A 366 17.67 6.30 -12.43
C GLU A 366 17.90 4.83 -12.07
N HIS A 367 18.08 4.50 -10.78
CA HIS A 367 18.21 3.11 -10.33
C HIS A 367 16.91 2.32 -10.51
N TYR A 368 15.75 2.91 -10.18
CA TYR A 368 14.44 2.29 -10.41
C TYR A 368 14.23 1.98 -11.90
N HIS A 369 14.44 2.98 -12.77
CA HIS A 369 14.33 2.87 -14.22
C HIS A 369 15.22 1.77 -14.81
N PHE A 370 16.50 1.74 -14.42
CA PHE A 370 17.45 0.71 -14.85
C PHE A 370 16.98 -0.70 -14.50
N ASN A 371 16.49 -0.92 -13.27
CA ASN A 371 15.96 -2.22 -12.88
C ASN A 371 14.65 -2.56 -13.62
N LEU A 372 13.76 -1.58 -13.83
CA LEU A 372 12.49 -1.79 -14.54
C LEU A 372 12.72 -2.24 -15.99
N LEU A 373 13.64 -1.59 -16.71
CA LEU A 373 14.02 -2.03 -18.06
C LEU A 373 14.70 -3.40 -18.03
N LYS A 374 15.63 -3.63 -17.09
CA LYS A 374 16.36 -4.90 -16.91
C LYS A 374 15.44 -6.10 -16.67
N TYR A 375 14.34 -5.92 -15.95
CA TYR A 375 13.44 -7.02 -15.58
C TYR A 375 12.18 -7.15 -16.46
N SER A 376 11.85 -6.16 -17.30
CA SER A 376 10.61 -6.15 -18.09
C SER A 376 10.75 -6.70 -19.51
N GLU A 377 11.93 -7.19 -19.91
CA GLU A 377 12.21 -7.75 -21.25
C GLU A 377 11.77 -6.81 -22.40
N GLY A 378 11.91 -5.50 -22.18
CA GLY A 378 11.51 -4.46 -23.13
C GLY A 378 10.03 -4.04 -23.08
N LYS A 379 9.19 -4.66 -22.24
CA LYS A 379 7.78 -4.24 -22.09
C LYS A 379 7.64 -2.82 -21.53
N ALA A 380 8.54 -2.40 -20.64
CA ALA A 380 8.52 -1.06 -20.07
C ALA A 380 9.22 0.01 -20.93
N ASN A 381 9.58 -0.26 -22.19
CA ASN A 381 10.36 0.67 -23.04
C ASN A 381 9.70 2.05 -23.30
N LYS A 382 8.39 2.21 -23.04
CA LYS A 382 7.71 3.52 -23.07
C LYS A 382 8.08 4.42 -21.88
N ILE A 383 8.51 3.82 -20.77
CA ILE A 383 8.69 4.47 -19.47
C ILE A 383 10.13 5.00 -19.39
N THR A 384 10.39 6.13 -20.05
CA THR A 384 11.71 6.79 -20.07
C THR A 384 12.00 7.53 -18.75
N MET A 385 13.23 8.01 -18.55
CA MET A 385 13.59 8.81 -17.38
C MET A 385 12.70 10.04 -17.19
N GLU A 386 12.28 10.67 -18.28
CA GLU A 386 11.40 11.84 -18.28
C GLU A 386 10.00 11.46 -17.78
N VAL A 387 9.50 10.28 -18.14
CA VAL A 387 8.24 9.71 -17.64
C VAL A 387 8.35 9.34 -16.15
N ILE A 388 9.50 8.82 -15.70
CA ILE A 388 9.78 8.57 -14.28
C ILE A 388 9.77 9.89 -13.48
N GLU A 389 10.48 10.91 -13.94
CA GLU A 389 10.57 12.22 -13.26
C GLU A 389 9.23 12.98 -13.31
N ALA A 390 8.46 12.89 -14.40
CA ALA A 390 7.11 13.45 -14.48
C ALA A 390 6.15 12.74 -13.51
N GLY A 391 6.15 11.41 -13.50
CA GLY A 391 5.29 10.62 -12.62
C GLY A 391 5.58 10.83 -11.14
N PHE A 392 6.87 10.89 -10.75
CA PHE A 392 7.27 11.18 -9.37
C PHE A 392 6.66 12.50 -8.87
N LYS A 393 6.70 13.55 -9.71
CA LYS A 393 6.11 14.87 -9.39
C LYS A 393 4.58 14.85 -9.39
N TYR A 394 3.96 14.17 -10.36
CA TYR A 394 2.50 14.02 -10.45
C TYR A 394 1.89 13.42 -9.17
N PHE A 395 2.54 12.38 -8.60
CA PHE A 395 2.10 11.77 -7.35
C PHE A 395 2.53 12.53 -6.09
N LEU A 396 3.45 13.51 -6.17
CA LEU A 396 4.04 14.16 -4.99
C LEU A 396 3.02 14.86 -4.07
N PRO A 397 1.98 15.57 -4.55
CA PRO A 397 0.95 16.16 -3.67
C PRO A 397 0.10 15.11 -2.98
N PHE A 398 -0.33 14.07 -3.71
CA PHE A 398 -1.04 12.91 -3.14
C PHE A 398 -0.21 12.19 -2.07
N VAL A 399 1.09 12.03 -2.30
CA VAL A 399 2.04 11.45 -1.36
C VAL A 399 2.28 12.35 -0.14
N ALA A 400 2.28 13.67 -0.31
CA ALA A 400 2.34 14.60 0.82
C ALA A 400 1.06 14.56 1.69
N VAL A 401 -0.13 14.48 1.06
CA VAL A 401 -1.42 14.36 1.76
C VAL A 401 -1.53 13.03 2.52
N CYS A 402 -1.25 11.91 1.86
CA CYS A 402 -1.42 10.58 2.46
C CYS A 402 -0.43 10.30 3.60
N TYR A 403 0.67 11.06 3.72
CA TYR A 403 1.56 10.98 4.89
C TYR A 403 0.88 11.42 6.19
N LEU A 404 -0.10 12.35 6.11
CA LEU A 404 -0.65 13.04 7.29
C LEU A 404 -1.43 12.11 8.24
N ILE A 405 -1.94 10.97 7.77
CA ILE A 405 -2.62 9.96 8.63
C ILE A 405 -1.69 9.34 9.67
N TYR A 406 -0.39 9.28 9.36
CA TYR A 406 0.64 8.67 10.20
C TYR A 406 1.18 9.61 11.28
N LEU A 407 0.81 10.88 11.25
CA LEU A 407 1.06 11.79 12.36
C LEU A 407 0.05 11.53 13.50
N PRO A 408 0.46 11.67 14.77
CA PRO A 408 -0.45 11.57 15.90
C PRO A 408 -1.38 12.78 15.95
N ASP A 409 -2.64 12.53 16.32
CA ASP A 409 -3.72 13.52 16.30
C ASP A 409 -3.41 14.75 17.18
N ASP A 410 -2.73 14.53 18.31
CA ASP A 410 -2.04 15.58 19.06
C ASP A 410 -0.58 15.67 18.57
N LEU A 411 -0.28 16.69 17.76
CA LEU A 411 1.06 16.99 17.25
C LEU A 411 2.12 17.22 18.34
N SER A 412 1.75 17.44 19.61
CA SER A 412 2.71 17.48 20.72
C SER A 412 3.30 16.11 21.09
N HIS A 413 2.73 15.03 20.55
CA HIS A 413 3.29 13.68 20.58
C HIS A 413 4.11 13.33 19.33
N ALA A 414 4.05 14.14 18.26
CA ALA A 414 4.86 13.91 17.06
C ALA A 414 6.35 14.15 17.36
N SER A 415 7.20 13.29 16.81
CA SER A 415 8.64 13.52 16.83
C SER A 415 9.01 14.71 15.95
N ILE A 416 10.15 15.36 16.26
CA ILE A 416 10.66 16.47 15.45
C ILE A 416 10.94 15.99 14.01
N LYS A 417 11.42 14.75 13.84
CA LYS A 417 11.65 14.11 12.52
C LYS A 417 10.37 14.04 11.68
N GLN A 418 9.28 13.54 12.25
CA GLN A 418 7.97 13.44 11.58
C GLN A 418 7.44 14.82 11.18
N LEU A 419 7.56 15.82 12.06
CA LEU A 419 7.12 17.20 11.76
C LEU A 419 7.99 17.87 10.68
N GLU A 420 9.31 17.65 10.71
CA GLU A 420 10.23 18.15 9.68
C GLU A 420 9.99 17.47 8.32
N LEU A 421 9.77 16.14 8.31
CA LEU A 421 9.43 15.40 7.09
C LEU A 421 8.07 15.84 6.52
N ALA A 422 7.04 15.95 7.36
CA ALA A 422 5.74 16.45 6.95
C ALA A 422 5.84 17.87 6.36
N GLN A 423 6.45 18.81 7.08
CA GLN A 423 6.61 20.19 6.60
C GLN A 423 7.34 20.24 5.25
N VAL A 424 8.36 19.42 5.04
CA VAL A 424 9.08 19.37 3.76
C VAL A 424 8.22 18.76 2.64
N LEU A 425 7.47 17.67 2.90
CA LEU A 425 6.58 17.09 1.89
C LEU A 425 5.43 18.05 1.52
N LEU A 426 4.90 18.78 2.51
CA LEU A 426 3.93 19.86 2.30
C LEU A 426 4.53 20.99 1.42
N ASP A 427 5.79 21.34 1.63
CA ASP A 427 6.46 22.37 0.83
C ASP A 427 6.71 21.92 -0.61
N ASP A 428 7.24 20.73 -0.82
CA ASP A 428 7.52 20.18 -2.16
C ASP A 428 6.24 20.00 -2.98
N GLY A 429 5.22 19.33 -2.42
CA GLY A 429 3.96 19.07 -3.11
C GLY A 429 3.21 20.34 -3.52
N LEU A 430 3.38 21.45 -2.79
CA LEU A 430 2.79 22.74 -3.13
C LEU A 430 3.62 23.57 -4.13
N ASN A 431 4.93 23.34 -4.20
CA ASN A 431 5.82 24.00 -5.14
C ASN A 431 5.62 23.46 -6.57
N ASP A 432 5.64 22.14 -6.74
CA ASP A 432 5.45 21.51 -8.06
C ASP A 432 4.05 21.80 -8.65
N CYS A 433 3.00 21.90 -7.81
CA CYS A 433 1.66 22.31 -8.24
C CYS A 433 1.55 23.76 -8.77
N ASN A 434 2.57 24.61 -8.62
CA ASN A 434 2.57 25.97 -9.21
C ASN A 434 3.23 26.01 -10.60
N GLY A 435 3.99 24.99 -10.97
CA GLY A 435 4.44 24.79 -12.35
C GLY A 435 3.27 24.23 -13.15
N GLY A 436 2.57 25.08 -13.91
CA GLY A 436 1.38 24.67 -14.68
C GLY A 436 1.73 23.55 -15.66
N TYR A 437 1.19 22.35 -15.41
CA TYR A 437 1.37 21.17 -16.26
C TYR A 437 0.50 21.26 -17.53
N SER A 438 0.83 22.19 -18.42
CA SER A 438 0.35 22.20 -19.81
C SER A 438 1.13 21.19 -20.65
N PHE A 439 0.98 19.91 -20.31
CA PHE A 439 1.54 18.80 -21.07
C PHE A 439 0.39 18.13 -21.83
N LEU A 440 0.48 18.06 -23.15
CA LEU A 440 -0.56 17.54 -24.07
C LEU A 440 -1.82 18.43 -24.25
N GLU A 441 -1.65 19.76 -24.32
CA GLU A 441 -2.38 20.50 -25.38
C GLU A 441 -1.53 20.35 -26.65
N ASN A 442 -2.10 19.77 -27.71
CA ASN A 442 -1.36 19.48 -28.94
C ASN A 442 -1.21 20.75 -29.80
N ASP A 443 0.01 21.04 -30.28
CA ASP A 443 0.28 21.99 -31.37
C ASP A 443 -0.15 21.42 -32.75
N ASP A 444 -1.34 20.81 -32.84
CA ASP A 444 -1.93 20.24 -34.06
C ASP A 444 -2.65 21.30 -34.94
N ASP A 445 -2.21 22.57 -34.90
CA ASP A 445 -2.86 23.67 -35.64
C ASP A 445 -1.88 24.72 -36.21
N VAL A 446 -0.83 24.26 -36.90
CA VAL A 446 0.04 25.11 -37.74
C VAL A 446 0.27 24.49 -39.12
N ASN A 447 -0.70 24.66 -40.03
CA ASN A 447 -0.48 25.07 -41.43
C ASN A 447 -1.78 25.10 -42.26
N SER A 448 -2.42 26.27 -42.32
CA SER A 448 -3.20 26.69 -43.48
C SER A 448 -2.84 28.13 -43.84
N GLU A 449 -2.13 28.31 -44.94
CA GLU A 449 -1.75 29.63 -45.46
C GLU A 449 -2.99 30.34 -46.05
N ASP A 450 -3.63 31.21 -45.28
CA ASP A 450 -4.70 32.07 -45.82
C ASP A 450 -4.12 33.24 -46.63
N VAL A 451 -4.59 33.38 -47.86
CA VAL A 451 -4.10 34.35 -48.85
C VAL A 451 -4.83 35.68 -48.71
N GLU A 452 -4.07 36.77 -48.59
CA GLU A 452 -4.59 38.14 -48.61
C GLU A 452 -5.46 38.42 -49.84
N ASN A 453 -6.68 38.93 -49.65
CA ASN A 453 -7.39 39.75 -50.63
C ASN A 453 -8.29 40.76 -49.89
N GLU A 454 -7.97 42.04 -50.04
CA GLU A 454 -8.91 43.13 -49.78
C GLU A 454 -9.87 43.26 -50.99
N GLU A 455 -11.17 43.41 -50.77
CA GLU A 455 -12.00 44.26 -51.64
C GLU A 455 -13.27 44.74 -50.91
N ASP A 456 -14.03 45.64 -51.56
CA ASP A 456 -14.58 46.81 -50.87
C ASP A 456 -16.11 46.96 -50.95
N THR A 457 -16.70 47.63 -49.95
CA THR A 457 -18.07 48.18 -49.89
C THR A 457 -19.31 47.27 -50.07
N ILE A 458 -20.32 47.46 -49.21
CA ILE A 458 -21.62 48.14 -49.51
C ILE A 458 -22.51 48.19 -48.26
N LYS A 459 -23.50 49.09 -48.24
CA LYS A 459 -24.47 49.33 -47.16
C LYS A 459 -25.82 48.64 -47.44
N ASP A 460 -26.63 48.37 -46.41
CA ASP A 460 -27.88 49.12 -46.13
C ASP A 460 -28.67 48.49 -44.95
N ASP A 461 -29.64 49.23 -44.41
CA ASP A 461 -30.42 48.87 -43.22
C ASP A 461 -31.61 47.93 -43.53
N ASN A 462 -32.08 47.13 -42.55
CA ASN A 462 -33.42 47.31 -41.95
C ASN A 462 -33.83 46.35 -40.82
N GLU A 463 -34.93 46.71 -40.14
CA GLU A 463 -35.66 45.96 -39.12
C GLU A 463 -36.49 44.78 -39.70
N GLY A 464 -36.97 43.82 -38.89
CA GLY A 464 -37.87 42.77 -39.40
C GLY A 464 -38.29 41.62 -38.45
N THR A 465 -39.20 41.86 -37.51
CA THR A 465 -39.65 40.89 -36.47
C THR A 465 -40.58 39.75 -36.96
N PHE A 466 -40.55 38.61 -36.21
CA PHE A 466 -41.69 37.75 -35.78
C PHE A 466 -42.19 36.50 -36.59
N ILE A 467 -42.58 35.45 -35.80
CA ILE A 467 -43.51 34.29 -36.04
C ILE A 467 -42.97 33.10 -36.89
N LYS A 468 -42.51 31.96 -36.33
CA LYS A 468 -43.20 30.84 -35.60
C LYS A 468 -43.89 29.77 -36.51
N ALA A 469 -43.52 28.49 -36.30
CA ALA A 469 -44.21 27.24 -36.73
C ALA A 469 -44.16 26.88 -38.25
N THR A 470 -44.23 25.62 -38.74
CA THR A 470 -44.26 24.24 -38.15
C THR A 470 -43.95 23.16 -39.22
N ASN A 471 -43.50 21.97 -38.78
CA ASN A 471 -43.73 20.62 -39.35
C ASN A 471 -43.27 20.17 -40.77
N GLU A 472 -42.77 18.92 -40.78
CA GLU A 472 -43.01 17.80 -41.73
C GLU A 472 -42.47 17.79 -43.18
N VAL A 473 -41.38 17.02 -43.35
CA VAL A 473 -41.27 15.79 -44.19
C VAL A 473 -41.88 15.77 -45.61
N ILE A 474 -41.03 15.47 -46.63
CA ILE A 474 -41.35 14.55 -47.74
C ILE A 474 -40.07 14.04 -48.46
N HIS A 475 -40.14 12.85 -49.06
CA HIS A 475 -39.05 12.15 -49.78
C HIS A 475 -38.85 12.60 -51.25
N LEU A 476 -37.59 12.51 -51.73
CA LEU A 476 -37.17 11.92 -53.03
C LEU A 476 -35.75 11.33 -52.81
N ASN A 477 -35.36 10.07 -53.04
CA ASN A 477 -35.55 9.05 -54.10
C ASN A 477 -34.77 9.25 -55.42
N ASN A 478 -33.80 8.35 -55.67
CA ASN A 478 -33.35 7.72 -56.94
C ASN A 478 -31.81 7.71 -57.16
N VAL A 479 -31.21 6.81 -57.96
CA VAL A 479 -31.34 5.33 -58.13
C VAL A 479 -30.27 4.81 -59.11
N CYS A 480 -29.60 3.70 -58.77
CA CYS A 480 -28.92 2.68 -59.61
C CYS A 480 -28.17 1.73 -58.64
N GLY A 481 -28.07 0.39 -58.78
CA GLY A 481 -28.20 -0.50 -59.95
C GLY A 481 -26.82 -1.15 -60.18
N VAL A 482 -26.61 -2.47 -60.16
CA VAL A 482 -27.31 -3.56 -60.87
C VAL A 482 -26.98 -4.95 -60.25
N LEU A 483 -27.99 -5.84 -60.11
CA LEU A 483 -28.08 -7.32 -60.32
C LEU A 483 -26.84 -8.23 -60.11
N GLN A 484 -26.86 -9.52 -59.71
CA GLN A 484 -27.82 -10.60 -59.28
C GLN A 484 -26.92 -11.73 -58.66
N ASP A 485 -27.26 -12.93 -58.14
CA ASP A 485 -28.42 -13.85 -57.97
C ASP A 485 -28.00 -14.97 -56.96
N SER A 486 -28.76 -15.99 -56.48
CA SER A 486 -30.19 -16.34 -56.47
C SER A 486 -30.52 -17.44 -55.42
N GLU A 487 -31.52 -17.20 -54.56
CA GLU A 487 -32.52 -18.18 -54.05
C GLU A 487 -32.16 -19.46 -53.21
N PRO A 488 -33.15 -20.08 -52.49
CA PRO A 488 -32.89 -20.53 -51.09
C PRO A 488 -33.38 -21.95 -50.71
N SER A 489 -33.28 -22.30 -49.41
CA SER A 489 -34.14 -23.30 -48.75
C SER A 489 -34.43 -22.93 -47.27
N LYS A 490 -35.27 -23.70 -46.57
CA LYS A 490 -36.01 -23.29 -45.34
C LYS A 490 -35.53 -23.96 -44.02
N PRO A 491 -35.88 -23.40 -42.85
CA PRO A 491 -35.39 -23.84 -41.54
C PRO A 491 -36.19 -25.00 -40.92
N SER A 492 -35.69 -25.51 -39.80
CA SER A 492 -36.39 -26.42 -38.87
C SER A 492 -36.22 -25.94 -37.43
N ASP A 493 -37.33 -25.84 -36.68
CA ASP A 493 -37.33 -25.52 -35.25
C ASP A 493 -36.83 -26.69 -34.39
N GLU A 494 -36.26 -26.41 -33.21
CA GLU A 494 -36.21 -27.39 -32.13
C GLU A 494 -36.45 -26.71 -30.76
N LYS A 495 -36.94 -27.49 -29.78
CA LYS A 495 -37.70 -26.95 -28.64
C LYS A 495 -36.93 -26.97 -27.31
N ASN A 496 -37.13 -25.92 -26.52
CA ASN A 496 -36.87 -25.96 -25.07
C ASN A 496 -38.05 -26.61 -24.34
N GLU A 497 -37.81 -27.75 -23.70
CA GLU A 497 -38.54 -28.20 -22.50
C GLU A 497 -37.52 -28.69 -21.47
N GLY A 498 -37.77 -28.40 -20.19
CA GLY A 498 -36.91 -28.82 -19.08
C GLY A 498 -37.77 -29.30 -17.91
N LEU A 499 -37.23 -30.21 -17.10
CA LEU A 499 -37.91 -30.77 -15.93
C LEU A 499 -36.95 -30.97 -14.75
N LYS A 500 -37.53 -31.17 -13.56
CA LYS A 500 -36.85 -31.24 -12.26
C LYS A 500 -36.96 -32.65 -11.67
N ALA A 501 -36.05 -32.98 -10.73
CA ALA A 501 -36.28 -33.92 -9.62
C ALA A 501 -36.51 -35.41 -10.02
N SER A 502 -36.36 -36.42 -9.16
CA SER A 502 -35.77 -36.54 -7.80
C SER A 502 -35.50 -38.03 -7.48
N GLU A 503 -34.99 -38.32 -6.28
CA GLU A 503 -35.18 -39.58 -5.53
C GLU A 503 -34.48 -40.89 -6.01
N ASP A 504 -33.43 -41.22 -5.24
CA ASP A 504 -33.36 -42.40 -4.36
C ASP A 504 -33.16 -43.87 -4.85
N LEU A 505 -32.23 -44.49 -4.12
CA LEU A 505 -32.27 -45.83 -3.49
C LEU A 505 -31.72 -47.10 -4.20
N GLN A 506 -30.95 -47.82 -3.36
CA GLN A 506 -30.69 -49.27 -3.27
C GLN A 506 -29.55 -49.96 -4.07
N ASN A 507 -28.54 -50.34 -3.27
CA ASN A 507 -28.02 -51.72 -3.09
C ASN A 507 -27.42 -52.48 -4.30
N GLN A 508 -26.16 -52.91 -4.12
CA GLN A 508 -25.92 -54.31 -3.72
C GLN A 508 -24.54 -54.51 -3.06
N GLU A 509 -24.50 -55.37 -2.03
CA GLU A 509 -23.27 -55.92 -1.47
C GLU A 509 -22.74 -57.06 -2.35
N SER A 510 -21.43 -57.33 -2.32
CA SER A 510 -20.87 -58.64 -2.64
C SER A 510 -19.52 -58.85 -1.97
N GLN A 511 -19.39 -59.97 -1.24
CA GLN A 511 -18.23 -60.29 -0.41
C GLN A 511 -17.17 -61.10 -1.16
N LYS A 512 -15.88 -60.77 -0.96
CA LYS A 512 -14.69 -61.67 -0.89
C LYS A 512 -13.41 -60.82 -0.86
N GLY A 513 -12.38 -61.15 -0.08
CA GLY A 513 -12.32 -62.14 0.99
C GLY A 513 -10.88 -62.53 1.36
N THR A 514 -10.60 -62.67 2.67
CA THR A 514 -9.37 -63.23 3.27
C THR A 514 -8.04 -62.50 3.00
N ALA A 515 -7.10 -62.62 3.95
CA ALA A 515 -5.81 -61.94 3.95
C ALA A 515 -4.66 -62.95 4.03
N GLU A 516 -3.45 -62.54 3.66
CA GLU A 516 -2.21 -63.03 4.27
C GLU A 516 -1.03 -62.06 4.04
N GLN A 517 -0.09 -62.03 4.99
CA GLN A 517 1.21 -61.34 4.98
C GLN A 517 2.29 -62.37 5.38
N PRO A 518 3.59 -62.03 5.40
CA PRO A 518 4.40 -61.48 4.30
C PRO A 518 5.65 -62.36 4.07
N VAL A 519 6.39 -62.12 2.97
CA VAL A 519 7.74 -62.71 2.80
C VAL A 519 8.71 -61.64 2.30
N ALA A 520 9.89 -61.58 2.91
CA ALA A 520 10.98 -60.68 2.52
C ALA A 520 12.14 -61.45 1.89
N SER A 521 12.83 -60.84 0.92
CA SER A 521 14.13 -61.31 0.43
C SER A 521 14.98 -60.16 -0.10
N GLN A 522 16.24 -60.11 0.34
CA GLN A 522 17.27 -59.23 -0.21
C GLN A 522 17.93 -59.89 -1.43
N VAL A 523 18.33 -59.12 -2.44
CA VAL A 523 19.46 -59.45 -3.34
C VAL A 523 20.20 -58.15 -3.68
N GLN A 524 21.53 -58.22 -3.83
CA GLN A 524 22.42 -57.12 -4.20
C GLN A 524 22.88 -57.25 -5.66
N GLY A 525 23.37 -56.18 -6.30
CA GLY A 525 24.50 -56.31 -7.24
C GLY A 525 24.50 -55.50 -8.55
N ASN A 526 25.56 -54.70 -8.69
CA ASN A 526 26.41 -54.54 -9.88
C ASN A 526 25.93 -53.76 -11.15
N ASP A 527 26.41 -52.51 -11.23
CA ASP A 527 27.44 -52.04 -12.19
C ASP A 527 27.21 -51.85 -13.72
N THR A 528 27.79 -50.71 -14.17
CA THR A 528 28.42 -50.40 -15.50
C THR A 528 27.60 -50.01 -16.76
N ASN A 529 27.57 -48.68 -17.01
CA ASN A 529 28.08 -47.96 -18.24
C ASN A 529 27.52 -48.25 -19.67
N PRO A 530 27.79 -47.40 -20.70
CA PRO A 530 27.91 -45.92 -20.79
C PRO A 530 27.20 -45.29 -22.04
N PHE A 531 27.36 -43.97 -22.28
CA PHE A 531 26.87 -43.15 -23.44
C PHE A 531 25.34 -42.95 -23.54
N ALA A 532 24.77 -41.85 -24.05
CA ALA A 532 25.17 -40.45 -24.36
C ALA A 532 23.90 -39.57 -24.10
N ASP A 533 23.81 -38.23 -24.19
CA ASP A 533 24.47 -37.18 -24.98
C ASP A 533 24.09 -35.80 -24.35
N PRO A 534 24.95 -34.77 -24.26
CA PRO A 534 24.61 -33.51 -23.58
C PRO A 534 24.23 -32.38 -24.54
N THR A 535 22.99 -31.88 -24.46
CA THR A 535 22.55 -30.69 -25.22
C THR A 535 22.09 -29.53 -24.32
N ALA A 536 22.61 -28.34 -24.64
CA ALA A 536 22.08 -27.00 -24.34
C ALA A 536 21.61 -26.66 -22.90
N ASP A 537 22.54 -26.38 -21.99
CA ASP A 537 22.26 -25.48 -20.84
C ASP A 537 23.53 -24.83 -20.24
N HIS A 538 24.28 -24.05 -21.05
CA HIS A 538 25.59 -23.49 -20.63
C HIS A 538 25.93 -22.08 -21.18
N VAL A 539 24.92 -21.26 -21.48
CA VAL A 539 25.12 -19.89 -22.03
C VAL A 539 24.76 -18.77 -21.04
N VAL A 540 24.02 -19.07 -19.97
CA VAL A 540 23.56 -18.05 -19.00
C VAL A 540 24.62 -17.67 -17.96
N ASN A 541 25.43 -18.63 -17.49
CA ASN A 541 26.32 -18.44 -16.33
C ASN A 541 27.59 -17.62 -16.59
N LEU A 542 27.89 -17.23 -17.84
CA LEU A 542 29.09 -16.45 -18.19
C LEU A 542 28.90 -14.93 -18.07
N VAL A 543 27.68 -14.44 -17.82
CA VAL A 543 27.41 -13.00 -17.60
C VAL A 543 27.31 -12.65 -16.12
N GLU A 544 26.73 -13.51 -15.27
CA GLU A 544 26.62 -13.24 -13.82
C GLU A 544 27.98 -13.30 -13.08
N MET A 545 29.00 -14.03 -13.59
CA MET A 545 30.36 -14.05 -12.99
C MET A 545 31.24 -12.85 -13.35
N ALA A 546 30.81 -11.95 -14.25
CA ALA A 546 31.66 -10.88 -14.78
C ALA A 546 31.53 -9.53 -14.04
N MET A 547 30.68 -9.42 -13.01
CA MET A 547 30.33 -8.14 -12.37
C MET A 547 30.49 -8.08 -10.84
N GLU A 548 31.11 -9.08 -10.20
CA GLU A 548 31.34 -9.09 -8.75
C GLU A 548 32.77 -8.64 -8.35
N ASN A 549 33.55 -8.06 -9.28
CA ASN A 549 34.99 -7.83 -9.07
C ASN A 549 35.52 -6.49 -9.60
N GLU A 550 34.79 -5.40 -9.37
CA GLU A 550 35.30 -4.03 -9.53
C GLU A 550 35.48 -3.37 -8.15
N ASN A 551 36.68 -3.56 -7.59
CA ASN A 551 37.17 -2.83 -6.41
C ASN A 551 38.56 -2.26 -6.72
N GLU A 552 38.69 -1.68 -7.92
CA GLU A 552 39.92 -1.04 -8.41
C GLU A 552 39.79 0.48 -8.27
N VAL A 553 40.62 1.06 -7.40
CA VAL A 553 40.53 2.48 -7.02
C VAL A 553 41.22 3.33 -8.10
N ILE A 554 40.42 3.96 -8.95
CA ILE A 554 40.89 5.04 -9.83
C ILE A 554 41.02 6.32 -9.00
N GLU A 555 42.22 6.60 -8.51
CA GLU A 555 42.55 7.90 -7.91
C GLU A 555 42.66 8.98 -9.00
N GLU A 556 41.58 9.71 -9.28
CA GLU A 556 41.70 11.00 -9.98
C GLU A 556 42.28 12.08 -9.03
N PRO A 557 43.15 12.97 -9.52
CA PRO A 557 43.87 13.91 -8.67
C PRO A 557 42.95 15.02 -8.12
N ILE A 558 42.81 15.07 -6.80
CA ILE A 558 42.05 16.11 -6.09
C ILE A 558 42.66 17.49 -6.37
N ASP A 559 41.82 18.45 -6.78
CA ASP A 559 42.24 19.85 -6.97
C ASP A 559 42.64 20.49 -5.63
N THR A 560 43.94 20.62 -5.43
CA THR A 560 44.56 21.22 -4.24
C THR A 560 44.18 22.68 -4.00
N THR A 561 43.58 23.37 -4.99
CA THR A 561 43.14 24.77 -4.88
C THR A 561 42.04 24.96 -3.83
N ILE A 562 41.18 23.95 -3.63
CA ILE A 562 40.02 24.04 -2.72
C ILE A 562 40.44 23.97 -1.24
N LEU A 563 41.42 23.13 -0.89
CA LEU A 563 41.89 22.98 0.49
C LEU A 563 42.49 24.28 1.05
N ALA A 564 43.24 25.03 0.22
CA ALA A 564 43.84 26.31 0.59
C ALA A 564 42.81 27.44 0.84
N ALA A 565 41.54 27.26 0.43
CA ALA A 565 40.46 28.21 0.70
C ALA A 565 39.79 27.98 2.06
N VAL A 566 39.70 26.71 2.52
CA VAL A 566 39.06 26.35 3.80
C VAL A 566 39.92 26.75 4.99
N GLU A 567 41.23 26.60 4.90
CA GLU A 567 42.18 26.90 5.99
C GLU A 567 42.20 28.41 6.35
N LYS A 568 41.82 29.29 5.41
CA LYS A 568 41.74 30.75 5.62
C LYS A 568 40.44 31.26 6.24
N LEU A 569 39.49 30.38 6.57
CA LEU A 569 38.21 30.75 7.17
C LEU A 569 38.06 30.33 8.64
N GLN A 570 39.14 29.86 9.28
CA GLN A 570 39.15 29.48 10.70
C GLN A 570 39.86 30.49 11.63
N GLU A 571 40.49 31.54 11.10
CA GLU A 571 41.04 32.63 11.92
C GLU A 571 39.91 33.58 12.38
N GLY A 572 39.44 33.36 13.61
CA GLY A 572 38.43 34.20 14.25
C GLY A 572 38.94 35.61 14.62
N PRO A 573 38.03 36.57 14.86
CA PRO A 573 38.41 37.95 15.18
C PRO A 573 39.15 38.03 16.53
N GLY A 574 40.35 38.60 16.51
CA GLY A 574 41.22 38.71 17.69
C GLY A 574 40.76 39.73 18.74
N ASP A 575 41.24 39.55 19.97
CA ASP A 575 40.86 40.35 21.15
C ASP A 575 41.13 41.85 21.00
N VAL A 576 40.12 42.66 21.34
CA VAL A 576 40.23 44.12 21.43
C VAL A 576 40.79 44.49 22.80
N ALA A 577 42.03 44.97 22.84
CA ALA A 577 42.68 45.44 24.06
C ALA A 577 41.95 46.64 24.69
N GLN A 578 41.76 46.60 26.01
CA GLN A 578 41.24 47.75 26.77
C GLN A 578 42.33 48.81 26.99
N PRO A 579 42.00 50.12 26.95
CA PRO A 579 42.93 51.17 27.32
C PRO A 579 43.17 51.19 28.84
N ALA A 580 44.39 51.53 29.26
CA ALA A 580 44.72 51.68 30.67
C ALA A 580 44.21 53.02 31.22
N GLU A 581 43.50 52.99 32.34
CA GLU A 581 43.21 54.18 33.14
C GLU A 581 44.47 54.62 33.90
N THR A 582 44.73 55.93 33.92
CA THR A 582 45.79 56.55 34.72
C THR A 582 45.19 57.58 35.66
N GLU A 583 45.27 57.35 36.97
CA GLU A 583 45.27 58.44 37.94
C GLU A 583 46.21 58.11 39.11
N GLY A 584 46.95 59.12 39.58
CA GLY A 584 48.05 58.96 40.53
C GLY A 584 47.63 59.17 41.99
N THR A 585 48.62 59.26 42.87
CA THR A 585 48.41 59.69 44.26
C THR A 585 49.48 60.71 44.63
N GLN A 586 49.05 61.80 45.28
CA GLN A 586 49.78 63.06 45.56
C GLN A 586 49.81 64.05 44.39
#